data_AF-A0AAV1K3X2-F1
#
_entry.id   AF-A0AAV1K3X2-F1
#
_cell.length_a   1.000
_cell.length_b   1.000
_cell.length_c   1.000
_cell.angle_alpha   90.00
_cell.angle_beta   90.00
_cell.angle_gamma   90.00
#
_symmetry.space_group_name_H-M   'P 1'
#
loop_
_entity.id
_entity.type
_entity.pdbx_description
1 polymer ?
#
loop_
_entity_poly.entity_id
_entity_poly.type
_entity_poly.pdbx_seq_one_letter_code
_entity_poly.pdbx_strand_id
1 'polypeptide(L)'
;MEELNWGCCVTNESKDDSYITCLKCKKRFHYACMSLDDNSFSPEMENVWTCPECVRQVRKGFKNDNTPVRNVSTSRVNKRLALNSPVVEKEESITRESVCSIVQNCLSEVMKDSFAKLNESIKLNIQNEMKPLREELITMNTSMTLLLAQYEELKAECSESKRKITALEVENNELKSNVCDLQLRCNNIEQRLRQNNIEIQCIPEHKNENLLSIINNLATVVGCELDSKEILNFTRTAKANRTSTRSRKTPSSVKERKEISWI
;
A
#
# COMPACT_ATOMS: atom_id res chain seq x y z
N MET A 1 2.02 -31.77 -9.43
CA MET A 1 1.60 -30.37 -9.31
C MET A 1 0.43 -30.19 -10.26
N GLU A 2 -0.79 -30.10 -9.75
CA GLU A 2 -1.98 -29.85 -10.58
C GLU A 2 -1.92 -28.41 -11.11
N GLU A 3 -2.00 -28.24 -12.43
CA GLU A 3 -2.04 -26.92 -13.06
C GLU A 3 -3.31 -26.18 -12.63
N LEU A 4 -3.14 -25.02 -11.99
CA LEU A 4 -4.24 -24.14 -11.59
C LEU A 4 -4.90 -23.53 -12.83
N ASN A 5 -6.13 -23.96 -13.17
CA ASN A 5 -6.89 -23.45 -14.31
C ASN A 5 -7.79 -22.26 -13.89
N TRP A 6 -7.34 -21.04 -14.20
CA TRP A 6 -8.02 -19.80 -13.87
C TRP A 6 -9.06 -19.39 -14.93
N GLY A 7 -10.21 -18.92 -14.48
CA GLY A 7 -11.31 -18.43 -15.33
C GLY A 7 -11.38 -16.91 -15.48
N CYS A 8 -10.63 -16.15 -14.67
CA CYS A 8 -10.67 -14.68 -14.63
C CYS A 8 -9.42 -13.97 -15.17
N CYS A 9 -8.23 -14.54 -14.98
CA CYS A 9 -6.96 -13.94 -15.40
C CYS A 9 -5.95 -15.02 -15.84
N VAL A 10 -4.94 -14.60 -16.59
CA VAL A 10 -3.88 -15.48 -17.14
C VAL A 10 -2.70 -15.63 -16.18
N THR A 11 -2.51 -14.66 -15.28
CA THR A 11 -1.39 -14.59 -14.34
C THR A 11 -1.82 -14.92 -12.92
N ASN A 12 -0.91 -15.60 -12.20
CA ASN A 12 -1.08 -16.07 -10.82
C ASN A 12 -0.73 -14.97 -9.79
N GLU A 13 -0.85 -13.70 -10.15
CA GLU A 13 -0.22 -12.56 -9.44
C GLU A 13 -1.22 -11.66 -8.67
N SER A 14 -2.33 -12.19 -8.14
CA SER A 14 -3.10 -11.41 -7.15
C SER A 14 -2.53 -11.65 -5.75
N LYS A 15 -2.26 -10.57 -5.02
CA LYS A 15 -1.72 -10.57 -3.66
C LYS A 15 -2.69 -11.10 -2.58
N ASP A 16 -3.94 -11.41 -2.96
CA ASP A 16 -4.95 -11.99 -2.08
C ASP A 16 -5.29 -13.42 -2.52
N ASP A 17 -5.16 -14.36 -1.58
CA ASP A 17 -5.36 -15.81 -1.75
C ASP A 17 -6.86 -16.21 -1.82
N SER A 18 -7.79 -15.27 -1.78
CA SER A 18 -9.24 -15.53 -1.80
C SER A 18 -9.76 -15.82 -3.21
N TYR A 19 -10.24 -17.05 -3.44
CA TYR A 19 -10.83 -17.48 -4.71
C TYR A 19 -12.08 -18.36 -4.51
N ILE A 20 -12.96 -18.36 -5.52
CA ILE A 20 -14.13 -19.25 -5.58
C ILE A 20 -14.04 -20.18 -6.80
N THR A 21 -14.57 -21.39 -6.66
CA THR A 21 -14.57 -22.40 -7.73
C THR A 21 -15.97 -22.56 -8.34
N CYS A 22 -16.08 -22.47 -9.66
CA CYS A 22 -17.36 -22.69 -10.34
C CYS A 22 -17.76 -24.17 -10.27
N LEU A 23 -18.99 -24.45 -9.81
CA LEU A 23 -19.50 -25.82 -9.71
C LEU A 23 -19.55 -26.53 -11.07
N LYS A 24 -19.90 -25.81 -12.13
CA LYS A 24 -20.11 -26.35 -13.49
C LYS A 24 -18.80 -26.56 -14.26
N CYS A 25 -17.96 -25.53 -14.38
CA CYS A 25 -16.74 -25.60 -15.21
C CYS A 25 -15.45 -25.87 -14.44
N LYS A 26 -15.52 -25.95 -13.10
CA LYS A 26 -14.39 -26.20 -12.19
C LYS A 26 -13.22 -25.21 -12.29
N LYS A 27 -13.40 -24.08 -12.99
CA LYS A 27 -12.42 -22.98 -13.03
C LYS A 27 -12.49 -22.15 -11.75
N ARG A 28 -11.34 -21.60 -11.35
CA ARG A 28 -11.17 -20.72 -10.19
C ARG A 28 -11.25 -19.25 -10.59
N PHE A 29 -11.79 -18.41 -9.71
CA PHE A 29 -11.97 -16.99 -9.92
C PHE A 29 -11.58 -16.22 -8.66
N HIS A 30 -10.69 -15.24 -8.78
CA HIS A 30 -10.35 -14.36 -7.65
C HIS A 30 -11.54 -13.47 -7.28
N TYR A 31 -11.71 -13.19 -6.00
CA TYR A 31 -12.76 -12.28 -5.52
C TYR A 31 -12.56 -10.88 -6.10
N ALA A 32 -11.32 -10.40 -6.10
CA ALA A 32 -10.94 -9.11 -6.69
C ALA A 32 -11.30 -9.01 -8.18
N CYS A 33 -11.07 -10.07 -8.97
CA CYS A 33 -11.42 -10.08 -10.39
C CYS A 33 -12.93 -10.07 -10.66
N MET A 34 -13.73 -10.48 -9.68
CA MET A 34 -15.19 -10.50 -9.74
C MET A 34 -15.83 -9.31 -9.02
N SER A 35 -15.03 -8.37 -8.49
CA SER A 35 -15.47 -7.25 -7.66
C SER A 35 -16.34 -7.71 -6.48
N LEU A 36 -15.93 -8.79 -5.83
CA LEU A 36 -16.59 -9.38 -4.69
C LEU A 36 -15.81 -9.02 -3.42
N ASP A 37 -16.51 -8.58 -2.37
CA ASP A 37 -15.91 -8.29 -1.07
C ASP A 37 -15.76 -9.59 -0.24
N ASP A 38 -14.61 -9.79 0.42
CA ASP A 38 -14.31 -10.98 1.24
C ASP A 38 -15.38 -11.27 2.32
N ASN A 39 -16.07 -10.23 2.82
CA ASN A 39 -17.10 -10.34 3.87
C ASN A 39 -18.49 -10.79 3.38
N SER A 40 -18.66 -11.09 2.09
CA SER A 40 -19.98 -11.41 1.50
C SER A 40 -20.27 -12.91 1.30
N PHE A 41 -19.33 -13.80 1.65
CA PHE A 41 -19.47 -15.24 1.42
C PHE A 41 -19.69 -16.04 2.71
N SER A 42 -20.83 -16.74 2.80
CA SER A 42 -21.03 -17.81 3.78
C SER A 42 -20.46 -19.13 3.23
N PRO A 43 -20.01 -20.07 4.09
CA PRO A 43 -19.53 -21.39 3.67
C PRO A 43 -20.54 -22.21 2.84
N GLU A 44 -21.82 -21.84 2.89
CA GLU A 44 -22.90 -22.50 2.15
C GLU A 44 -22.90 -22.12 0.66
N MET A 45 -22.38 -20.94 0.31
CA MET A 45 -22.32 -20.43 -1.07
C MET A 45 -21.21 -21.07 -1.91
N GLU A 46 -20.14 -21.56 -1.27
CA GLU A 46 -19.02 -22.23 -1.97
C GLU A 46 -19.48 -23.46 -2.76
N ASN A 47 -20.56 -24.12 -2.32
CA ASN A 47 -21.07 -25.35 -2.94
C ASN A 47 -22.16 -25.11 -4.01
N VAL A 48 -22.63 -23.88 -4.20
CA VAL A 48 -23.73 -23.55 -5.14
C VAL A 48 -23.27 -22.59 -6.25
N TRP A 49 -22.12 -21.94 -6.07
CA TRP A 49 -21.69 -20.87 -6.97
C TRP A 49 -21.38 -21.35 -8.39
N THR A 50 -21.91 -20.60 -9.36
CA THR A 50 -21.75 -20.85 -10.79
C THR A 50 -21.27 -19.56 -11.46
N CYS A 51 -20.21 -19.63 -12.27
CA CYS A 51 -19.66 -18.44 -12.92
C CYS A 51 -20.64 -17.84 -13.95
N PRO A 52 -20.53 -16.52 -14.26
CA PRO A 52 -21.42 -15.82 -15.18
C PRO A 52 -21.55 -16.50 -16.55
N GLU A 53 -20.46 -17.09 -17.04
CA GLU A 53 -20.43 -17.80 -18.32
C GLU A 53 -21.32 -19.04 -18.29
N CYS A 54 -21.28 -19.81 -17.20
CA CYS A 54 -22.07 -21.02 -17.02
C CYS A 54 -23.54 -20.75 -16.61
N VAL A 55 -23.85 -19.55 -16.11
CA VAL A 55 -25.22 -19.09 -15.88
C VAL A 55 -25.89 -18.70 -17.19
N ARG A 56 -25.19 -17.98 -18.07
CA ARG A 56 -25.71 -17.53 -19.38
C ARG A 56 -26.08 -18.68 -20.33
N GLN A 57 -25.51 -19.86 -20.14
CA GLN A 57 -25.83 -21.03 -20.97
C GLN A 57 -27.16 -21.73 -20.61
N VAL A 58 -27.83 -21.35 -19.51
CA VAL A 58 -29.17 -21.87 -19.19
C VAL A 58 -30.22 -21.07 -19.97
N ARG A 59 -30.66 -21.59 -21.11
CA ARG A 59 -31.73 -20.98 -21.92
C ARG A 59 -33.04 -20.93 -21.13
N LYS A 60 -33.73 -19.77 -21.21
CA LYS A 60 -35.10 -19.54 -20.70
C LYS A 60 -36.05 -20.64 -21.20
N GLY A 61 -36.61 -21.41 -20.27
CA GLY A 61 -37.69 -22.33 -20.57
C GLY A 61 -38.93 -21.59 -21.08
N PHE A 62 -39.51 -22.13 -22.14
CA PHE A 62 -40.82 -21.79 -22.70
C PHE A 62 -41.90 -21.72 -21.60
N LYS A 63 -42.60 -20.59 -21.49
CA LYS A 63 -43.91 -20.50 -20.81
C LYS A 63 -44.98 -20.28 -21.87
N ASN A 64 -45.83 -21.30 -22.06
CA ASN A 64 -47.07 -21.22 -22.83
C ASN A 64 -48.16 -20.60 -21.94
N ASP A 65 -48.59 -19.37 -22.24
CA ASP A 65 -49.85 -18.83 -21.73
C ASP A 65 -50.89 -18.82 -22.87
N ASN A 66 -51.84 -19.76 -22.76
CA ASN A 66 -53.01 -19.87 -23.64
C ASN A 66 -54.17 -19.06 -23.04
N THR A 67 -54.52 -17.93 -23.66
CA THR A 67 -55.81 -17.25 -23.44
C THR A 67 -56.44 -16.87 -24.79
N PRO A 68 -57.69 -17.29 -25.10
CA PRO A 68 -58.32 -17.01 -26.38
C PRO A 68 -59.04 -15.66 -26.38
N VAL A 69 -58.74 -14.82 -27.36
CA VAL A 69 -59.43 -13.54 -27.63
C VAL A 69 -60.74 -13.82 -28.37
N ARG A 70 -61.88 -13.50 -27.76
CA ARG A 70 -63.22 -13.66 -28.35
C ARG A 70 -63.63 -12.38 -29.09
N ASN A 71 -63.54 -12.41 -30.42
CA ASN A 71 -63.99 -11.31 -31.29
C ASN A 71 -65.46 -11.53 -31.66
N VAL A 72 -66.36 -10.63 -31.26
CA VAL A 72 -67.80 -10.72 -31.61
C VAL A 72 -68.20 -9.45 -32.38
N SER A 73 -68.17 -9.55 -33.70
CA SER A 73 -68.70 -8.53 -34.61
C SER A 73 -70.16 -8.88 -34.94
N THR A 74 -71.13 -8.15 -34.38
CA THR A 74 -72.53 -8.26 -34.81
C THR A 74 -72.88 -7.10 -35.74
N SER A 75 -72.82 -7.34 -37.04
CA SER A 75 -73.41 -6.48 -38.06
C SER A 75 -74.94 -6.56 -37.94
N ARG A 76 -75.59 -5.49 -37.44
CA ARG A 76 -77.06 -5.40 -37.44
C ARG A 76 -77.55 -5.05 -38.86
N VAL A 77 -78.38 -5.96 -39.35
CA VAL A 77 -79.16 -5.91 -40.58
C VAL A 77 -80.12 -4.71 -40.58
N ASN A 78 -80.22 -4.06 -41.75
CA ASN A 78 -81.17 -2.99 -42.08
C ASN A 78 -82.61 -3.34 -41.69
N LYS A 79 -83.21 -2.55 -40.79
CA LYS A 79 -84.67 -2.54 -40.56
C LYS A 79 -85.33 -1.59 -41.56
N ARG A 80 -86.38 -2.11 -42.20
CA ARG A 80 -87.24 -1.43 -43.17
C ARG A 80 -87.95 -0.21 -42.54
N LEU A 81 -88.11 0.86 -43.33
CA LEU A 81 -88.93 2.03 -43.02
C LEU A 81 -90.42 1.67 -43.03
N ALA A 82 -91.16 2.07 -42.00
CA ALA A 82 -92.61 2.06 -42.00
C ALA A 82 -93.13 3.35 -42.67
N LEU A 83 -94.01 3.20 -43.66
CA LEU A 83 -94.80 4.29 -44.24
C LEU A 83 -95.88 4.73 -43.23
N ASN A 84 -96.06 6.05 -43.12
CA ASN A 84 -97.06 6.78 -42.32
C ASN A 84 -96.78 6.93 -40.82
N SER A 85 -95.88 7.87 -40.48
CA SER A 85 -95.87 8.50 -39.15
C SER A 85 -96.04 10.02 -39.28
N PRO A 86 -96.76 10.70 -38.35
CA PRO A 86 -97.10 12.12 -38.48
C PRO A 86 -95.87 13.02 -38.30
N VAL A 87 -95.87 14.15 -39.02
CA VAL A 87 -94.88 15.22 -38.88
C VAL A 87 -95.07 15.87 -37.51
N VAL A 88 -94.16 15.58 -36.57
CA VAL A 88 -94.03 16.31 -35.31
C VAL A 88 -93.02 17.44 -35.52
N GLU A 89 -93.43 18.63 -35.10
CA GLU A 89 -92.72 19.90 -35.21
C GLU A 89 -91.35 19.83 -34.54
N LYS A 90 -90.36 20.49 -35.17
CA LYS A 90 -88.97 20.58 -34.69
C LYS A 90 -88.92 21.36 -33.37
N GLU A 91 -88.91 20.65 -32.25
CA GLU A 91 -88.14 21.11 -31.10
C GLU A 91 -86.65 21.05 -31.49
N GLU A 92 -85.89 22.12 -31.21
CA GLU A 92 -84.47 22.21 -31.51
C GLU A 92 -83.70 21.08 -30.82
N SER A 93 -83.52 19.98 -31.54
CA SER A 93 -82.72 18.85 -31.11
C SER A 93 -81.31 19.37 -30.87
N ILE A 94 -80.83 19.27 -29.62
CA ILE A 94 -79.42 19.45 -29.28
C ILE A 94 -78.60 18.71 -30.35
N THR A 95 -77.91 19.46 -31.21
CA THR A 95 -77.19 18.85 -32.31
C THR A 95 -76.00 18.10 -31.76
N ARG A 96 -75.71 16.93 -32.34
CA ARG A 96 -74.53 16.11 -31.99
C ARG A 96 -73.24 16.94 -32.00
N GLU A 97 -73.15 17.93 -32.89
CA GLU A 97 -72.01 18.86 -32.97
C GLU A 97 -71.91 19.79 -31.75
N SER A 98 -73.02 20.26 -31.18
CA SER A 98 -73.03 21.08 -29.96
C SER A 98 -72.52 20.30 -28.74
N VAL A 99 -72.93 19.03 -28.60
CA VAL A 99 -72.42 18.17 -27.52
C VAL A 99 -70.94 17.86 -27.73
N CYS A 100 -70.52 17.58 -28.96
CA CYS A 100 -69.11 17.35 -29.28
C CYS A 100 -68.23 18.58 -28.98
N SER A 101 -68.68 19.79 -29.31
CA SER A 101 -67.89 21.00 -29.06
C SER A 101 -67.76 21.33 -27.58
N ILE A 102 -68.82 21.12 -26.79
CA ILE A 102 -68.78 21.28 -25.32
C ILE A 102 -67.79 20.28 -24.69
N VAL A 103 -67.86 19.00 -25.09
CA VAL A 103 -66.95 17.96 -24.60
C VAL A 103 -65.50 18.27 -25.00
N GLN A 104 -65.27 18.73 -26.23
CA GLN A 104 -63.93 19.05 -26.73
C GLN A 104 -63.33 20.27 -26.04
N ASN A 105 -64.14 21.29 -25.73
CA ASN A 105 -63.71 22.46 -24.97
C ASN A 105 -63.39 22.10 -23.51
N CYS A 106 -64.26 21.33 -22.85
CA CYS A 106 -64.04 20.85 -21.50
C CYS A 106 -62.77 19.99 -21.40
N LEU A 107 -62.58 19.06 -22.35
CA LEU A 107 -61.37 18.23 -22.41
C LEU A 107 -60.11 19.07 -22.67
N SER A 108 -60.20 20.10 -23.51
CA SER A 108 -59.07 21.00 -23.80
C SER A 108 -58.68 21.83 -22.58
N GLU A 109 -59.63 22.29 -21.79
CA GLU A 109 -59.35 23.01 -20.53
C GLU A 109 -58.72 22.08 -19.49
N VAL A 110 -59.25 20.87 -19.31
CA VAL A 110 -58.68 19.87 -18.40
C VAL A 110 -57.27 19.47 -18.83
N MET A 111 -57.01 19.30 -20.13
CA MET A 111 -55.66 19.01 -20.64
C MET A 111 -54.69 20.17 -20.43
N LYS A 112 -55.12 21.42 -20.66
CA LYS A 112 -54.29 22.61 -20.40
C LYS A 112 -53.92 22.72 -18.92
N ASP A 113 -54.90 22.55 -18.03
CA ASP A 113 -54.69 22.58 -16.57
C ASP A 113 -53.79 21.42 -16.12
N SER A 114 -54.02 20.20 -16.62
CA SER A 114 -53.19 19.04 -16.32
C SER A 114 -51.75 19.21 -16.80
N PHE A 115 -51.54 19.80 -17.98
CA PHE A 115 -50.21 20.05 -18.52
C PHE A 115 -49.48 21.18 -17.79
N ALA A 116 -50.20 22.21 -17.36
CA ALA A 116 -49.65 23.28 -16.52
C ALA A 116 -49.18 22.72 -15.17
N LYS A 117 -50.00 21.90 -14.51
CA LYS A 117 -49.65 21.22 -13.25
C LYS A 117 -48.48 20.26 -13.42
N LEU A 118 -48.42 19.53 -14.53
CA LEU A 118 -47.31 18.63 -14.83
C LEU A 118 -46.00 19.39 -15.05
N ASN A 119 -46.01 20.48 -15.81
CA ASN A 119 -44.84 21.32 -16.01
C ASN A 119 -44.36 21.96 -14.70
N GLU A 120 -45.28 22.41 -13.86
CA GLU A 120 -44.95 22.94 -12.54
C GLU A 120 -44.33 21.86 -11.65
N SER A 121 -44.92 20.66 -11.60
CA SER A 121 -44.38 19.52 -10.86
C SER A 121 -42.97 19.12 -11.34
N ILE A 122 -42.74 19.06 -12.66
CA ILE A 122 -41.42 18.76 -13.25
C ILE A 122 -40.41 19.85 -12.86
N LYS A 123 -40.79 21.13 -12.95
CA LYS A 123 -39.91 22.24 -12.57
C LYS A 123 -39.53 22.17 -11.09
N LEU A 124 -40.51 21.88 -10.22
CA LEU A 124 -40.31 21.78 -8.78
C LEU A 124 -39.41 20.59 -8.42
N ASN A 125 -39.65 19.43 -9.03
CA ASN A 125 -38.80 18.24 -8.84
C ASN A 125 -37.36 18.48 -9.33
N ILE A 126 -37.17 19.07 -10.51
CA ILE A 126 -35.82 19.39 -11.01
C ILE A 126 -35.12 20.38 -10.08
N GLN A 127 -35.81 21.41 -9.59
CA GLN A 127 -35.21 22.37 -8.65
C GLN A 127 -34.84 21.73 -7.31
N ASN A 128 -35.70 20.86 -6.79
CA ASN A 128 -35.48 20.17 -5.53
C ASN A 128 -34.29 19.21 -5.59
N GLU A 129 -34.06 18.54 -6.72
CA GLU A 129 -32.95 17.60 -6.89
C GLU A 129 -31.65 18.29 -7.36
N MET A 130 -31.74 19.31 -8.22
CA MET A 130 -30.54 19.98 -8.76
C MET A 130 -29.86 20.90 -7.76
N LYS A 131 -30.59 21.44 -6.78
CA LYS A 131 -30.03 22.30 -5.74
C LYS A 131 -29.05 21.54 -4.81
N PRO A 132 -29.41 20.42 -4.17
CA PRO A 132 -28.49 19.68 -3.33
C PRO A 132 -27.30 19.13 -4.12
N LEU A 133 -27.50 18.68 -5.36
CA LEU A 133 -26.39 18.27 -6.25
C LEU A 133 -25.39 19.40 -6.49
N ARG A 134 -25.85 20.65 -6.69
CA ARG A 134 -24.94 21.80 -6.83
C ARG A 134 -24.18 22.07 -5.54
N GLU A 135 -24.83 21.98 -4.39
CA GLU A 135 -24.20 22.16 -3.09
C GLU A 135 -23.13 21.10 -2.85
N GLU A 136 -23.42 19.82 -3.11
CA GLU A 136 -22.44 18.73 -3.04
C GLU A 136 -21.26 18.92 -4.00
N LEU A 137 -21.49 19.40 -5.23
CA LEU A 137 -20.41 19.71 -6.17
C LEU A 137 -19.52 20.84 -5.68
N ILE A 138 -20.09 21.88 -5.05
CA ILE A 138 -19.31 22.95 -4.44
C ILE A 138 -18.47 22.39 -3.29
N THR A 139 -19.08 21.61 -2.39
CA THR A 139 -18.36 20.97 -1.28
C THR A 139 -17.25 20.06 -1.78
N MET A 140 -17.50 19.26 -2.81
CA MET A 140 -16.50 18.41 -3.44
C MET A 140 -15.34 19.23 -4.00
N ASN A 141 -15.62 20.31 -4.73
CA ASN A 141 -14.60 21.17 -5.29
C ASN A 141 -13.75 21.84 -4.19
N THR A 142 -14.38 22.27 -3.09
CA THR A 142 -13.64 22.80 -1.92
C THR A 142 -12.74 21.74 -1.29
N SER A 143 -13.24 20.51 -1.10
CA SER A 143 -12.44 19.40 -0.56
C SER A 143 -11.26 19.06 -1.45
N MET A 144 -11.45 19.05 -2.76
CA MET A 144 -10.39 18.80 -3.74
C MET A 144 -9.33 19.89 -3.71
N THR A 145 -9.73 21.16 -3.57
CA THR A 145 -8.80 22.29 -3.43
C THR A 145 -7.96 22.16 -2.15
N LEU A 146 -8.58 21.76 -1.04
CA LEU A 146 -7.87 21.53 0.22
C LEU A 146 -6.87 20.36 0.11
N LEU A 147 -7.27 19.25 -0.51
CA LEU A 147 -6.40 18.10 -0.73
C LEU A 147 -5.19 18.45 -1.60
N LEU A 148 -5.38 19.28 -2.64
CA LEU A 148 -4.26 19.75 -3.46
C LEU A 148 -3.27 20.62 -2.66
N ALA A 149 -3.78 21.49 -1.79
CA ALA A 149 -2.93 22.30 -0.91
C ALA A 149 -2.11 21.42 0.05
N GLN A 150 -2.75 20.46 0.72
CA GLN A 150 -2.07 19.51 1.60
C GLN A 150 -1.06 18.63 0.86
N TYR A 151 -1.37 18.24 -0.37
CA TYR A 151 -0.46 17.46 -1.20
C TYR A 151 0.82 18.24 -1.54
N GLU A 152 0.71 19.51 -1.92
CA GLU A 152 1.89 20.33 -2.21
C GLU A 152 2.71 20.62 -0.94
N GLU A 153 2.07 20.80 0.21
CA GLU A 153 2.76 20.92 1.51
C GLU A 153 3.54 19.65 1.84
N LEU A 154 2.89 18.48 1.76
CA LEU A 154 3.53 17.18 2.02
C LEU A 154 4.69 16.93 1.06
N LYS A 155 4.55 17.31 -0.21
CA LYS A 155 5.62 17.21 -1.21
C LYS A 155 6.79 18.12 -0.88
N ALA A 156 6.54 19.34 -0.39
CA ALA A 156 7.57 20.26 0.07
C ALA A 156 8.32 19.68 1.27
N GLU A 157 7.62 19.19 2.29
CA GLU A 157 8.21 18.55 3.46
C GLU A 157 9.03 17.30 3.10
N CYS A 158 8.54 16.49 2.17
CA CYS A 158 9.25 15.32 1.67
C CYS A 158 10.57 15.73 0.98
N SER A 159 10.53 16.80 0.18
CA SER A 159 11.73 17.33 -0.49
C SER A 159 12.75 17.87 0.51
N GLU A 160 12.31 18.56 1.56
CA GLU A 160 13.17 19.07 2.61
C GLU A 160 13.78 17.94 3.43
N SER A 161 12.97 16.94 3.80
CA SER A 161 13.43 15.76 4.52
C SER A 161 14.49 14.99 3.71
N LYS A 162 14.29 14.81 2.40
CA LYS A 162 15.30 14.22 1.52
C LYS A 162 16.60 15.01 1.52
N ARG A 163 16.54 16.35 1.44
CA ARG A 163 17.73 17.20 1.51
C ARG A 163 18.47 17.03 2.84
N LYS A 164 17.75 17.02 3.97
CA LYS A 164 18.34 16.80 5.29
C LYS A 164 19.01 15.44 5.38
N ILE A 165 18.37 14.38 4.89
CA ILE A 165 18.94 13.03 4.86
C ILE A 165 20.24 13.03 4.06
N THR A 166 20.23 13.57 2.83
CA THR A 166 21.45 13.60 1.99
C THR A 166 22.58 14.40 2.64
N ALA A 167 22.27 15.51 3.30
CA ALA A 167 23.29 16.31 4.00
C ALA A 167 23.89 15.54 5.18
N LEU A 168 23.05 14.88 5.99
CA LEU A 168 23.49 14.06 7.11
C LEU A 168 24.32 12.84 6.66
N GLU A 169 23.98 12.23 5.52
CA GLU A 169 24.75 11.13 4.95
C GLU A 169 26.17 11.57 4.55
N VAL A 170 26.29 12.75 3.91
CA VAL A 170 27.59 13.34 3.56
C VAL A 170 28.41 13.61 4.82
N GLU A 171 27.84 14.31 5.81
CA GLU A 171 28.53 14.63 7.06
C GLU A 171 28.97 13.36 7.81
N ASN A 172 28.12 12.34 7.87
CA ASN A 172 28.43 11.07 8.53
C ASN A 172 29.60 10.35 7.84
N ASN A 173 29.65 10.38 6.51
CA ASN A 173 30.77 9.79 5.77
C ASN A 173 32.08 10.55 6.02
N GLU A 174 32.04 11.89 6.08
CA GLU A 174 33.20 12.71 6.43
C GLU A 174 33.68 12.42 7.86
N LEU A 175 32.76 12.35 8.83
CA LEU A 175 33.07 12.03 10.21
C LEU A 175 33.69 10.63 10.34
N LYS A 176 33.14 9.62 9.67
CA LYS A 176 33.71 8.26 9.64
C LYS A 176 35.12 8.24 9.05
N SER A 177 35.34 9.00 7.98
CA SER A 177 36.67 9.14 7.38
C SER A 177 37.68 9.77 8.36
N ASN A 178 37.29 10.86 9.02
CA ASN A 178 38.12 11.54 10.01
C ASN A 178 38.43 10.64 11.21
N VAL A 179 37.44 9.88 11.70
CA VAL A 179 37.64 8.89 12.78
C VAL A 179 38.64 7.82 12.36
N CYS A 180 38.55 7.32 11.12
CA CYS A 180 39.51 6.36 10.58
C CYS A 180 40.94 6.91 10.53
N ASP A 181 41.12 8.14 10.01
CA ASP A 181 42.43 8.80 9.97
C ASP A 181 43.00 9.04 11.37
N LEU A 182 42.18 9.55 12.30
CA LEU A 182 42.59 9.76 13.68
C LEU A 182 43.01 8.44 14.36
N GLN A 183 42.26 7.36 14.13
CA GLN A 183 42.61 6.04 14.64
C GLN A 183 43.96 5.55 14.09
N LEU A 184 44.21 5.74 12.79
CA LEU A 184 45.50 5.41 12.18
C LEU A 184 46.64 6.24 12.79
N ARG A 185 46.43 7.54 12.97
CA ARG A 185 47.42 8.44 13.58
C ARG A 185 47.71 8.07 15.03
N CYS A 186 46.68 7.76 15.83
CA CYS A 186 46.84 7.27 17.19
C CYS A 186 47.65 5.97 17.23
N ASN A 187 47.32 5.00 16.37
CA ASN A 187 48.06 3.75 16.26
C ASN A 187 49.54 3.98 15.91
N ASN A 188 49.82 4.87 14.96
CA ASN A 188 51.19 5.22 14.59
C ASN A 188 51.96 5.88 15.74
N ILE A 189 51.32 6.77 16.50
CA ILE A 189 51.94 7.40 17.67
C ILE A 189 52.21 6.35 18.75
N GLU A 190 51.26 5.45 19.04
CA GLU A 190 51.46 4.38 20.01
C GLU A 190 52.60 3.44 19.63
N GLN A 191 52.72 3.07 18.34
CA GLN A 191 53.83 2.26 17.85
C GLN A 191 55.16 2.98 18.01
N ARG A 192 55.22 4.28 17.66
CA ARG A 192 56.43 5.10 17.85
C ARG A 192 56.85 5.20 19.31
N LEU A 193 55.89 5.38 20.23
CA LEU A 193 56.16 5.42 21.67
C LEU A 193 56.69 4.09 22.22
N ARG A 194 56.40 2.97 21.56
CA ARG A 194 56.86 1.63 21.94
C ARG A 194 58.04 1.14 21.10
N GLN A 195 58.58 1.97 20.19
CA GLN A 195 59.61 1.55 19.24
C GLN A 195 60.90 1.07 19.91
N ASN A 196 61.20 1.57 21.10
CA ASN A 196 62.39 1.18 21.89
C ASN A 196 62.04 0.30 23.09
N ASN A 197 60.81 -0.22 23.15
CA ASN A 197 60.39 -1.13 24.20
C ASN A 197 60.63 -2.57 23.73
N ILE A 198 61.47 -3.28 24.46
CA ILE A 198 61.72 -4.71 24.26
C ILE A 198 60.84 -5.46 25.24
N GLU A 199 60.00 -6.36 24.76
CA GLU A 199 59.17 -7.21 25.60
C GLU A 199 59.81 -8.59 25.74
N ILE A 200 60.30 -8.92 26.94
CA ILE A 200 60.84 -10.25 27.23
C ILE A 200 59.72 -11.09 27.85
N GLN A 201 59.45 -12.24 27.26
CA GLN A 201 58.40 -13.17 27.72
C GLN A 201 59.00 -14.38 28.42
N CYS A 202 58.17 -15.06 29.20
CA CYS A 202 58.47 -16.36 29.81
C CYS A 202 59.64 -16.34 30.82
N ILE A 203 59.99 -15.19 31.39
CA ILE A 203 60.90 -15.13 32.53
C ILE A 203 60.16 -15.66 33.77
N PRO A 204 60.67 -16.68 34.47
CA PRO A 204 60.13 -17.13 35.76
C PRO A 204 60.03 -15.98 36.76
N GLU A 205 59.01 -15.99 37.62
CA GLU A 205 58.80 -14.94 38.62
C GLU A 205 59.26 -15.42 40.01
N HIS A 206 60.09 -14.61 40.67
CA HIS A 206 60.51 -14.86 42.04
C HIS A 206 60.21 -13.65 42.94
N LYS A 207 59.95 -13.90 44.23
CA LYS A 207 59.83 -12.82 45.22
C LYS A 207 61.19 -12.13 45.36
N ASN A 208 61.20 -10.80 45.34
CA ASN A 208 62.40 -9.97 45.44
C ASN A 208 63.44 -10.24 44.33
N GLU A 209 62.96 -10.49 43.11
CA GLU A 209 63.84 -10.65 41.95
C GLU A 209 64.52 -9.32 41.56
N ASN A 210 65.77 -9.42 41.08
CA ASN A 210 66.46 -8.30 40.46
C ASN A 210 66.36 -8.45 38.94
N LEU A 211 65.46 -7.68 38.32
CA LEU A 211 65.23 -7.73 36.88
C LEU A 211 66.47 -7.29 36.07
N LEU A 212 67.27 -6.37 36.59
CA LEU A 212 68.46 -5.88 35.89
C LEU A 212 69.51 -6.99 35.74
N SER A 213 69.73 -7.80 36.79
CA SER A 213 70.68 -8.91 36.70
C SER A 213 70.20 -9.99 35.73
N ILE A 214 68.89 -10.26 35.69
CA ILE A 214 68.30 -11.20 34.73
C ILE A 214 68.49 -10.68 33.29
N ILE A 215 68.22 -9.40 33.04
CA ILE A 215 68.40 -8.78 31.72
C ILE A 215 69.87 -8.81 31.30
N ASN A 216 70.81 -8.47 32.19
CA ASN A 216 72.24 -8.51 31.89
C ASN A 216 72.71 -9.94 31.56
N ASN A 217 72.26 -10.94 32.32
CA ASN A 217 72.56 -12.34 32.03
C ASN A 217 72.02 -12.77 30.66
N LEU A 218 70.81 -12.35 30.30
CA LEU A 218 70.24 -12.60 28.98
C LEU A 218 71.05 -11.91 27.87
N ALA A 219 71.49 -10.67 28.10
CA ALA A 219 72.32 -9.92 27.17
C ALA A 219 73.65 -10.64 26.90
N THR A 220 74.31 -11.11 27.97
CA THR A 220 75.56 -11.90 27.85
C THR A 220 75.36 -13.18 27.06
N VAL A 221 74.25 -13.91 27.28
CA VAL A 221 73.94 -15.14 26.54
C VAL A 221 73.71 -14.87 25.05
N VAL A 222 73.08 -13.74 24.71
CA VAL A 222 72.81 -13.33 23.33
C VAL A 222 74.05 -12.70 22.65
N GLY A 223 75.09 -12.38 23.42
CA GLY A 223 76.29 -11.70 22.91
C GLY A 223 76.11 -10.20 22.71
N CYS A 224 75.16 -9.59 23.41
CA CYS A 224 74.95 -8.14 23.41
C CYS A 224 75.54 -7.50 24.67
N GLU A 225 76.33 -6.45 24.51
CA GLU A 225 76.75 -5.59 25.61
C GLU A 225 75.65 -4.55 25.88
N LEU A 226 74.97 -4.67 27.02
CA LEU A 226 73.99 -3.70 27.50
C LEU A 226 74.53 -3.00 28.76
N ASP A 227 74.70 -1.68 28.69
CA ASP A 227 75.00 -0.91 29.90
C ASP A 227 73.69 -0.58 30.63
N SER A 228 73.74 -0.68 31.95
CA SER A 228 72.68 -0.25 32.87
C SER A 228 72.19 1.19 32.62
N LYS A 229 73.03 2.09 32.09
CA LYS A 229 72.65 3.47 31.74
C LYS A 229 71.83 3.58 30.46
N GLU A 230 71.95 2.60 29.57
CA GLU A 230 71.19 2.51 28.31
C GLU A 230 69.75 2.05 28.57
N ILE A 231 69.44 1.50 29.74
CA ILE A 231 68.08 1.08 30.11
C ILE A 231 67.37 2.21 30.85
N LEU A 232 66.24 2.68 30.31
CA LEU A 232 65.40 3.71 30.94
C LEU A 232 64.58 3.15 32.09
N ASN A 233 63.90 2.03 31.83
CA ASN A 233 62.96 1.43 32.75
C ASN A 233 62.83 -0.06 32.45
N PHE A 234 62.65 -0.86 33.49
CA PHE A 234 62.36 -2.29 33.37
C PHE A 234 61.33 -2.64 34.43
N THR A 235 60.19 -3.15 34.00
CA THR A 235 59.09 -3.53 34.91
C THR A 235 58.42 -4.79 34.41
N ARG A 236 57.75 -5.50 35.32
CA ARG A 236 56.80 -6.56 34.95
C ARG A 236 55.48 -5.90 34.54
N THR A 237 54.95 -6.24 33.38
CA THR A 237 53.59 -5.85 33.01
C THR A 237 52.57 -6.61 33.86
N ALA A 238 51.52 -5.92 34.27
CA ALA A 238 50.38 -6.58 34.91
C ALA A 238 49.80 -7.66 33.98
N LYS A 239 49.31 -8.76 34.57
CA LYS A 239 48.60 -9.78 33.81
C LYS A 239 47.26 -9.20 33.35
N ALA A 240 46.95 -9.34 32.06
CA ALA A 240 45.61 -9.03 31.54
C ALA A 240 44.55 -9.93 32.20
N ASN A 241 44.87 -11.22 32.36
CA ASN A 241 44.06 -12.15 33.14
C ASN A 241 44.78 -12.53 34.44
N ARG A 242 44.21 -12.11 35.58
CA ARG A 242 44.80 -12.32 36.92
C ARG A 242 44.86 -13.79 37.34
N THR A 243 44.02 -14.66 36.78
CA THR A 243 43.99 -16.09 37.13
C THR A 243 44.96 -16.93 36.29
N SER A 244 45.64 -16.34 35.31
CA SER A 244 46.57 -17.08 34.45
C SER A 244 47.83 -17.52 35.22
N THR A 245 48.20 -18.80 35.07
CA THR A 245 49.46 -19.37 35.58
C THR A 245 50.68 -18.95 34.77
N ARG A 246 50.51 -18.35 33.58
CA ARG A 246 51.60 -17.83 32.76
C ARG A 246 52.28 -16.65 33.47
N SER A 247 53.62 -16.58 33.41
CA SER A 247 54.37 -15.48 34.01
C SER A 247 54.11 -14.14 33.31
N ARG A 248 54.27 -13.05 34.05
CA ARG A 248 54.15 -11.65 33.62
C ARG A 248 55.27 -11.32 32.65
N LYS A 249 54.88 -10.65 31.57
CA LYS A 249 55.78 -10.07 30.57
C LYS A 249 56.67 -9.02 31.24
N THR A 250 57.92 -8.87 30.80
CA THR A 250 58.86 -7.85 31.28
C THR A 250 59.24 -6.91 30.14
N PRO A 251 58.53 -5.79 29.97
CA PRO A 251 58.97 -4.71 29.12
C PRO A 251 60.19 -4.01 29.73
N SER A 252 61.25 -3.89 28.92
CA SER A 252 62.40 -3.04 29.15
C SER A 252 62.45 -1.96 28.07
N SER A 253 62.50 -0.69 28.48
CA SER A 253 62.65 0.46 27.58
C SER A 253 64.12 0.84 27.49
N VAL A 254 64.66 0.90 26.28
CA VAL A 254 66.06 1.28 26.02
C VAL A 254 66.12 2.74 25.57
N LYS A 255 67.10 3.48 26.07
CA LYS A 255 67.24 4.94 26.02
C LYS A 255 67.70 5.46 24.66
N GLU A 256 68.38 4.64 23.87
CA GLU A 256 69.00 5.09 22.62
C GLU A 256 69.15 3.97 21.59
N ARG A 257 68.94 4.29 20.30
CA ARG A 257 69.22 3.39 19.18
C ARG A 257 70.74 3.17 19.09
N LYS A 258 71.20 1.98 19.46
CA LYS A 258 72.15 1.29 18.59
C LYS A 258 71.31 0.43 17.65
N GLU A 259 71.46 0.62 16.34
CA GLU A 259 70.87 -0.29 15.36
C GLU A 259 71.43 -1.68 15.62
N ILE A 260 70.71 -2.49 16.40
CA ILE A 260 70.95 -3.92 16.46
C ILE A 260 70.34 -4.47 15.17
N SER A 261 71.16 -4.43 14.12
CA SER A 261 70.89 -5.10 12.86
C SER A 261 70.87 -6.60 13.13
N TRP A 262 69.68 -7.17 13.33
CA TRP A 262 69.48 -8.60 13.25
C TRP A 262 69.61 -9.01 11.78
N ILE A 263 70.73 -9.64 11.42
CA ILE A 263 70.89 -10.38 10.16
C ILE A 263 69.99 -11.61 10.21
#